data_AF-A0A6G2BDD9-F1
#
_entry.id   AF-A0A6G2BDD9-F1
#
_cell.length_a   1.000
_cell.length_b   1.000
_cell.length_c   1.000
_cell.angle_alpha   90.00
_cell.angle_beta   90.00
_cell.angle_gamma   90.00
#
_symmetry.space_group_name_H-M   'P 1'
#
loop_
_entity.id
_entity.type
_entity.pdbx_description
1 polymer ?
#
loop_
_entity_poly.entity_id
_entity_poly.type
_entity_poly.pdbx_seq_one_letter_code
_entity_poly.pdbx_strand_id
1 'polypeptide(L)' 'MACGCQKNRKQYEVVLDGGSGRVVYTSTSKPTAESVAKRYTKAAEKDGTTPPIVREKGTAS' A
#
# COMPACT_ATOMS: atom_id res chain seq x y z
N MET A 1 -16.31 28.56 5.00
CA MET A 1 -14.94 28.01 5.13
C MET A 1 -14.78 26.93 4.08
N ALA A 2 -13.95 27.18 3.07
CA ALA A 2 -13.73 26.27 1.95
C ALA A 2 -13.05 25.00 2.45
N CYS A 3 -13.75 23.87 2.37
CA CYS A 3 -13.20 22.54 2.60
C CYS A 3 -12.29 22.16 1.42
N GLY A 4 -11.17 22.87 1.29
CA GLY A 4 -10.11 22.66 0.29
C GLY A 4 -9.28 21.42 0.61
N CYS A 5 -9.91 20.28 0.85
CA CYS A 5 -9.23 18.99 0.95
C CYS A 5 -8.77 18.58 -0.46
N GLN A 6 -7.58 19.05 -0.81
CA GLN A 6 -6.89 18.88 -2.09
C GLN A 6 -7.13 17.51 -2.74
N LYS A 7 -7.59 17.56 -4.00
CA LYS A 7 -7.91 16.46 -4.92
C LYS A 7 -6.71 15.60 -5.38
N ASN A 8 -5.60 15.58 -4.64
CA ASN A 8 -4.38 14.86 -5.04
C ASN A 8 -3.74 14.11 -3.86
N ARG A 9 -4.55 13.46 -3.03
CA ARG A 9 -3.98 12.58 -1.99
C ARG A 9 -3.55 11.28 -2.65
N LYS A 10 -2.25 11.19 -2.96
CA LYS A 10 -1.59 9.92 -3.29
C LYS A 10 -1.93 8.91 -2.20
N GLN A 11 -2.69 7.88 -2.55
CA GLN A 11 -2.97 6.76 -1.67
C GLN A 11 -2.04 5.62 -2.05
N TYR A 12 -1.48 4.96 -1.05
CA TYR A 12 -0.61 3.81 -1.20
C TYR A 12 -1.32 2.60 -0.59
N GLU A 13 -1.34 1.51 -1.33
CA GLU A 13 -1.98 0.27 -0.92
C GLU A 13 -0.92 -0.83 -0.86
N VAL A 14 -0.92 -1.61 0.21
CA VAL A 14 -0.07 -2.81 0.35
C VAL A 14 -0.92 -3.98 -0.11
N VAL A 15 -0.46 -4.63 -1.17
CA VAL A 15 -1.16 -5.75 -1.82
C VAL A 15 -0.33 -7.00 -1.66
N LEU A 16 -0.95 -8.06 -1.16
CA LEU A 16 -0.30 -9.37 -1.03
C LEU A 16 -0.08 -10.03 -2.40
N ASP A 17 0.60 -11.18 -2.39
CA ASP A 17 0.77 -12.05 -3.56
C ASP A 17 1.39 -11.31 -4.75
N GLY A 18 2.43 -10.50 -4.50
CA GLY A 18 3.12 -9.75 -5.55
C GLY A 18 2.27 -8.69 -6.27
N GLY A 19 1.13 -8.26 -5.69
CA GLY A 19 0.26 -7.26 -6.31
C GLY A 19 -1.03 -7.78 -6.90
N SER A 20 -1.19 -9.10 -6.94
CA SER A 20 -2.40 -9.76 -7.47
C SER A 20 -3.37 -10.17 -6.36
N GLY A 21 -2.94 -10.09 -5.09
CA GLY A 21 -3.73 -10.49 -3.94
C GLY A 21 -4.67 -9.39 -3.42
N ARG A 22 -5.17 -9.61 -2.21
CA ARG A 22 -5.99 -8.61 -1.52
C ARG A 22 -5.15 -7.45 -0.98
N VAL A 23 -5.77 -6.28 -0.90
CA VAL A 23 -5.22 -5.13 -0.17
C VAL A 23 -5.34 -5.40 1.33
N VAL A 24 -4.22 -5.35 2.03
CA VAL A 24 -4.19 -5.53 3.50
C VAL A 24 -4.00 -4.23 4.26
N TYR A 25 -3.55 -3.18 3.59
CA TYR A 25 -3.30 -1.90 4.21
C TYR A 25 -3.39 -0.78 3.19
N THR A 26 -3.96 0.36 3.58
CA THR A 26 -4.02 1.57 2.76
C THR A 26 -3.59 2.77 3.59
N SER A 27 -2.80 3.66 3.01
CA SER A 27 -2.32 4.87 3.69
C SER A 27 -1.99 5.96 2.70
N THR A 28 -2.11 7.22 3.10
CA THR A 28 -1.66 8.36 2.29
C THR A 28 -0.15 8.59 2.37
N SER A 29 0.56 7.85 3.22
CA SER A 29 2.00 8.00 3.46
C SER A 29 2.78 6.81 2.91
N LYS A 30 3.59 7.05 1.86
CA LYS A 30 4.50 6.06 1.28
C LYS A 30 5.41 5.36 2.32
N PRO A 31 6.15 6.09 3.19
CA PRO A 31 7.07 5.44 4.13
C PRO A 31 6.36 4.53 5.13
N THR A 32 5.10 4.85 5.47
CA THR A 32 4.28 4.00 6.33
C THR A 32 3.84 2.73 5.59
N ALA A 33 3.39 2.86 4.35
CA ALA A 33 3.03 1.70 3.52
C ALA A 33 4.22 0.77 3.27
N GLU A 34 5.42 1.32 3.03
CA GLU A 34 6.65 0.53 2.87
C GLU A 34 7.06 -0.18 4.17
N SER A 35 6.93 0.48 5.32
CA SER A 35 7.22 -0.13 6.62
C SER A 35 6.28 -1.30 6.91
N VAL A 36 5.00 -1.17 6.54
CA VAL A 36 4.02 -2.24 6.67
C VAL A 36 4.33 -3.37 5.68
N ALA A 37 4.61 -3.04 4.42
CA ALA A 37 4.98 -4.02 3.40
C ALA A 37 6.18 -4.88 3.84
N LYS A 38 7.24 -4.28 4.39
CA LYS A 38 8.41 -5.02 4.92
C LYS A 38 8.05 -6.03 6.02
N ARG A 39 7.08 -5.71 6.89
CA ARG A 39 6.62 -6.64 7.93
C ARG A 39 5.91 -7.85 7.30
N TYR A 40 5.08 -7.60 6.29
CA TYR A 40 4.40 -8.65 5.54
C TYR A 40 5.36 -9.43 4.64
N THR A 41 6.40 -8.82 4.07
CA THR A 41 7.49 -9.51 3.35
C THR A 41 8.17 -10.54 4.25
N LYS A 42 8.57 -10.14 5.45
CA LYS A 42 9.19 -11.05 6.41
C LYS A 42 8.28 -12.21 6.82
N ALA A 43 6.96 -12.01 6.82
CA ALA A 43 5.99 -13.07 7.05
C ALA A 43 5.87 -13.99 5.82
N ALA A 44 5.77 -13.42 4.62
CA ALA A 44 5.69 -14.15 3.37
C ALA A 44 6.94 -15.03 3.13
N GLU A 45 8.14 -14.54 3.45
CA GLU A 45 9.38 -15.31 3.37
C GLU A 45 9.39 -16.52 4.31
N LYS A 46 8.73 -16.43 5.48
CA LYS A 46 8.60 -17.56 6.41
C LYS A 46 7.60 -18.62 5.92
N ASP A 47 6.51 -18.18 5.32
CA ASP A 47 5.46 -19.04 4.75
C ASP A 47 5.77 -19.50 3.31
N GLY A 48 6.90 -19.09 2.73
CA GLY A 48 7.27 -19.41 1.34
C GLY A 48 6.35 -18.77 0.30
N THR A 49 5.66 -17.69 0.66
CA THR A 49 4.70 -16.98 -0.21
C THR A 49 5.36 -15.76 -0.87
N THR A 50 4.78 -15.29 -1.97
CA THR A 50 5.26 -14.10 -2.69
C THR A 50 5.14 -12.83 -1.82
N PRO A 51 6.17 -11.97 -1.78
CA PRO A 51 6.13 -10.77 -0.96
C PRO A 51 5.07 -9.78 -1.45
N PRO A 52 4.50 -8.96 -0.54
CA PRO A 52 3.58 -7.91 -0.93
C PRO A 52 4.28 -6.77 -1.66
N ILE A 53 3.51 -6.03 -2.45
CA ILE A 53 3.98 -4.80 -3.10
C ILE A 53 3.21 -3.59 -2.60
N VAL A 54 3.87 -2.43 -2.62
CA VAL A 54 3.23 -1.13 -2.40
C VAL A 54 2.83 -0.57 -3.75
N ARG A 55 1.53 -0.41 -4.01
CA ARG A 55 1.01 0.26 -5.20
C ARG A 55 0.52 1.66 -4.85
N GLU A 56 0.86 2.66 -5.67
CA GLU A 56 0.21 3.98 -5.60
C GLU A 56 -1.15 3.86 -6.29
N LYS A 57 -2.23 4.00 -5.53
CA LYS A 57 -3.57 4.17 -6.09
C LYS A 57 -3.64 5.57 -6.67
N GLY A 58 -3.31 5.67 -7.95
CA GLY A 58 -3.50 6.90 -8.71
C GLY A 58 -4.97 7.29 -8.64
N THR A 59 -5.28 8.36 -7.92
CA THR A 59 -6.54 9.07 -8.10
C THR A 59 -6.50 9.60 -9.52
N ALA A 60 -7.31 9.02 -10.41
CA ALA A 60 -7.57 9.59 -11.72
C ALA A 60 -8.01 11.06 -11.53
N SER A 61 -7.29 11.94 -12.24
CA SER A 61 -7.42 13.39 -12.26
C SER A 61 -8.83 13.89 -12.57
#